data_AF-A0A259SE13-F1
#
_entry.id   AF-A0A259SE13-F1
#
_cell.length_a   1.000
_cell.length_b   1.000
_cell.length_c   1.000
_cell.angle_alpha   90.00
_cell.angle_beta   90.00
_cell.angle_gamma   90.00
#
_symmetry.space_group_name_H-M   'P 1'
#
loop_
_entity.id
_entity.type
_entity.pdbx_description
1 polymer ?
#
loop_
_entity_poly.entity_id
_entity_poly.type
_entity_poly.pdbx_seq_one_letter_code
_entity_poly.pdbx_strand_id
1 'polypeptide(L)'
;MGRWLRSIRLLIVGAALAVSVLVAIAMYWATTGVFERTVRQSAVDMSASLADGTFNAMYQIMRQGWSRAQLDEFLKTIRAQGNDSSTRIELYRGSKVIALFGPIEQPDADALVLSAFATGKTQTQMHNGMIRYDRPLIAEAQCIRCHTNAKVGNVLGVLSIAQS
;
A
#
# COMPACT_ATOMS: atom_id res chain seq x y z
N MET A 1 -43.74 52.90 -11.76
CA MET A 1 -43.66 51.67 -10.93
C MET A 1 -42.96 50.48 -11.60
N GLY A 2 -43.04 50.24 -12.91
CA GLY A 2 -42.51 49.01 -13.54
C GLY A 2 -40.98 48.81 -13.55
N ARG A 3 -40.16 49.88 -13.53
CA ARG A 3 -38.68 49.79 -13.52
C ARG A 3 -38.11 49.36 -12.17
N TRP A 4 -38.75 49.74 -11.07
CA TRP A 4 -38.31 49.43 -9.70
C TRP A 4 -38.56 47.95 -9.33
N LEU A 5 -39.72 47.40 -9.68
CA LEU A 5 -40.00 45.96 -9.52
C LEU A 5 -39.06 45.07 -10.35
N ARG A 6 -38.58 45.53 -11.52
CA ARG A 6 -37.61 44.79 -12.34
C ARG A 6 -36.23 44.75 -11.67
N SER A 7 -35.75 45.84 -11.08
CA SER A 7 -34.47 45.86 -10.34
C SER A 7 -34.48 44.96 -9.10
N ILE A 8 -35.59 44.90 -8.35
CA ILE A 8 -35.70 44.02 -7.17
C ILE A 8 -35.71 42.55 -7.58
N ARG A 9 -36.47 42.19 -8.63
CA ARG A 9 -36.47 40.81 -9.15
C ARG A 9 -35.09 40.38 -9.64
N LEU A 10 -34.37 41.25 -10.33
CA LEU A 10 -33.00 40.99 -10.78
C LEU A 10 -32.03 40.81 -9.61
N LEU A 11 -32.16 41.59 -8.53
CA LEU A 11 -31.36 41.44 -7.31
C LEU A 11 -31.62 40.09 -6.62
N ILE A 12 -32.89 39.70 -6.46
CA ILE A 12 -33.26 38.43 -5.82
C ILE A 12 -32.74 37.24 -6.63
N VAL A 13 -32.94 37.26 -7.96
CA VAL A 13 -32.45 36.20 -8.84
C VAL A 13 -30.92 36.15 -8.83
N GLY A 14 -30.24 37.30 -8.90
CA GLY A 14 -28.79 37.38 -8.82
C GLY A 14 -28.23 36.86 -7.49
N ALA A 15 -28.86 37.21 -6.37
CA ALA A 15 -28.48 36.71 -5.05
C ALA A 15 -28.70 35.19 -4.93
N ALA A 16 -29.83 34.66 -5.41
CA ALA A 16 -30.11 33.23 -5.40
C ALA A 16 -29.12 32.43 -6.27
N LEU A 17 -28.72 32.99 -7.42
CA LEU A 17 -27.69 32.41 -8.29
C LEU A 17 -26.31 32.42 -7.61
N ALA A 18 -25.94 33.54 -6.99
CA ALA A 18 -24.68 33.65 -6.24
C ALA A 18 -24.60 32.64 -5.09
N VAL A 19 -25.68 32.48 -4.32
CA VAL A 19 -25.77 31.48 -3.24
C VAL A 19 -25.66 30.06 -3.81
N SER A 20 -26.36 29.75 -4.90
CA SER A 20 -26.29 28.43 -5.55
C SER A 20 -24.86 28.10 -6.01
N VAL A 21 -24.17 29.07 -6.62
CA VAL A 21 -22.77 28.90 -7.05
C VAL A 21 -21.84 28.71 -5.85
N LEU A 22 -22.01 29.50 -4.78
CA LEU A 22 -21.22 29.36 -3.55
C LEU A 22 -21.40 27.98 -2.90
N VAL A 23 -22.64 27.47 -2.83
CA VAL A 23 -22.93 26.14 -2.30
C VAL A 23 -22.32 25.06 -3.19
N ALA A 24 -22.41 25.18 -4.51
CA ALA A 24 -21.81 24.21 -5.44
C ALA A 24 -20.28 24.16 -5.30
N ILE A 25 -19.63 25.32 -5.18
CA ILE A 25 -18.19 25.41 -4.91
C ILE A 25 -17.86 24.75 -3.58
N ALA A 26 -18.53 25.13 -2.49
CA ALA A 26 -18.29 24.55 -1.17
C ALA A 26 -18.45 23.02 -1.15
N MET A 27 -19.49 22.51 -1.82
CA MET A 27 -19.75 21.08 -1.95
C MET A 27 -18.65 20.37 -2.75
N TYR A 28 -18.19 20.96 -3.85
CA TYR A 28 -17.11 20.41 -4.65
C TYR A 28 -15.82 20.27 -3.83
N TRP A 29 -15.41 21.34 -3.13
CA TRP A 29 -14.21 21.33 -2.27
C TRP A 29 -14.31 20.35 -1.09
N ALA A 30 -15.49 20.24 -0.46
CA ALA A 30 -15.71 19.26 0.59
C ALA A 30 -15.61 17.82 0.06
N THR A 31 -16.20 17.56 -1.12
CA THR A 31 -16.25 16.23 -1.71
C THR A 31 -14.87 15.75 -2.17
N THR A 32 -14.09 16.61 -2.83
CA THR A 32 -12.74 16.22 -3.30
C THR A 32 -11.80 15.91 -2.13
N GLY A 33 -11.84 16.70 -1.06
CA GLY A 33 -11.01 16.47 0.12
C GLY A 33 -11.34 15.17 0.88
N VAL A 34 -12.63 14.83 0.99
CA VAL A 34 -13.05 13.56 1.63
C VAL A 34 -12.76 12.38 0.72
N PHE A 35 -13.05 12.49 -0.58
CA PHE A 35 -12.82 11.43 -1.54
C PHE A 35 -11.34 11.02 -1.59
N GLU A 36 -10.42 11.98 -1.67
CA GLU A 36 -8.98 11.69 -1.68
C GLU A 36 -8.54 10.94 -0.42
N ARG A 37 -8.99 11.35 0.77
CA ARG A 37 -8.59 10.67 2.02
C ARG A 37 -9.12 9.24 2.09
N THR A 38 -10.38 9.04 1.71
CA THR A 38 -11.01 7.71 1.73
C THR A 38 -10.35 6.77 0.73
N VAL A 39 -10.08 7.23 -0.49
CA VAL A 39 -9.36 6.44 -1.51
C VAL A 39 -7.96 6.09 -1.02
N ARG A 40 -7.23 7.04 -0.41
CA ARG A 40 -5.90 6.80 0.14
C ARG A 40 -5.90 5.76 1.25
N GLN A 41 -6.81 5.87 2.22
CA GLN A 41 -6.90 4.92 3.33
C GLN A 41 -7.27 3.52 2.82
N SER A 42 -8.24 3.45 1.91
CA SER A 42 -8.65 2.19 1.27
C SER A 42 -7.48 1.48 0.58
N ALA A 43 -6.66 2.22 -0.16
CA ALA A 43 -5.48 1.66 -0.84
C ALA A 43 -4.40 1.18 0.14
N VAL A 44 -4.20 1.87 1.27
CA VAL A 44 -3.30 1.40 2.34
C VAL A 44 -3.84 0.12 2.98
N ASP A 45 -5.12 0.06 3.31
CA ASP A 45 -5.75 -1.10 3.95
C ASP A 45 -5.76 -2.33 3.02
N MET A 46 -6.01 -2.10 1.74
CA MET A 46 -5.91 -3.15 0.71
C MET A 46 -4.46 -3.65 0.55
N SER A 47 -3.48 -2.74 0.52
CA SER A 47 -2.07 -3.12 0.48
C SER A 47 -1.67 -3.93 1.71
N ALA A 48 -2.12 -3.54 2.90
CA ALA A 48 -1.89 -4.30 4.13
C ALA A 48 -2.48 -5.71 4.04
N SER A 49 -3.72 -5.83 3.57
CA SER A 49 -4.42 -7.11 3.38
C SER A 49 -3.73 -8.02 2.37
N LEU A 50 -3.24 -7.45 1.26
CA LEU A 50 -2.44 -8.17 0.27
C LEU A 50 -1.12 -8.66 0.88
N ALA A 51 -0.42 -7.82 1.65
CA ALA A 51 0.82 -8.23 2.32
C ALA A 51 0.57 -9.39 3.30
N ASP A 52 -0.54 -9.34 4.07
CA ASP A 52 -0.96 -10.42 4.95
C ASP A 52 -1.26 -11.71 4.18
N GLY A 53 -2.04 -11.61 3.10
CA GLY A 53 -2.39 -12.74 2.25
C GLY A 53 -1.15 -13.40 1.63
N THR A 54 -0.26 -12.59 1.05
CA THR A 54 1.00 -13.06 0.45
C THR A 54 1.90 -13.72 1.50
N PHE A 55 2.07 -13.11 2.67
CA PHE A 55 2.84 -13.70 3.75
C PHE A 55 2.25 -15.03 4.22
N ASN A 56 0.92 -15.09 4.42
CA ASN A 56 0.24 -16.29 4.87
C ASN A 56 0.39 -17.43 3.86
N ALA A 57 0.20 -17.15 2.56
CA ALA A 57 0.40 -18.11 1.49
C ALA A 57 1.84 -18.63 1.48
N MET A 58 2.83 -17.73 1.56
CA MET A 58 4.24 -18.07 1.66
C MET A 58 4.50 -18.97 2.87
N TYR A 59 3.99 -18.62 4.04
CA TYR A 59 4.17 -19.38 5.28
C TYR A 59 3.58 -20.79 5.21
N GLN A 60 2.38 -20.97 4.64
CA GLN A 60 1.78 -22.30 4.51
C GLN A 60 2.64 -23.24 3.67
N ILE A 61 3.18 -22.72 2.56
CA ILE A 61 4.03 -23.48 1.65
C ILE A 61 5.41 -23.74 2.29
N MET A 62 6.03 -22.74 2.93
CA MET A 62 7.30 -22.88 3.63
C MET A 62 7.25 -23.92 4.75
N ARG A 63 6.16 -23.98 5.51
CA ARG A 63 6.00 -24.96 6.62
C ARG A 63 5.96 -26.41 6.12
N GLN A 64 5.63 -26.64 4.86
CA GLN A 64 5.66 -27.96 4.22
C GLN A 64 7.04 -28.30 3.63
N GLY A 65 7.97 -27.32 3.60
CA GLY A 65 9.30 -27.48 3.03
C GLY A 65 9.30 -27.41 1.50
N TRP A 66 9.25 -26.20 0.94
CA TRP A 66 9.28 -26.02 -0.52
C TRP A 66 10.68 -26.19 -1.14
N SER A 67 10.68 -26.63 -2.40
CA SER A 67 11.86 -26.67 -3.27
C SER A 67 12.18 -25.28 -3.85
N ARG A 68 13.39 -25.10 -4.40
CA ARG A 68 13.76 -23.86 -5.10
C ARG A 68 12.81 -23.52 -6.26
N ALA A 69 12.40 -24.51 -7.04
CA ALA A 69 11.46 -24.31 -8.13
C ALA A 69 10.08 -23.80 -7.65
N GLN A 70 9.58 -24.32 -6.53
CA GLN A 70 8.31 -23.86 -5.94
C GLN A 70 8.41 -22.43 -5.39
N LEU A 71 9.56 -22.05 -4.82
CA LEU A 71 9.84 -20.68 -4.43
C LEU A 71 9.85 -19.74 -5.64
N ASP A 72 10.57 -20.11 -6.70
CA ASP A 72 10.66 -19.27 -7.90
C ASP A 72 9.31 -19.11 -8.59
N GLU A 73 8.49 -20.17 -8.64
CA GLU A 73 7.13 -20.12 -9.16
C GLU A 73 6.21 -19.24 -8.31
N PHE A 74 6.32 -19.33 -6.98
CA PHE A 74 5.60 -18.45 -6.07
C PHE A 74 5.97 -16.98 -6.29
N LEU A 75 7.27 -16.67 -6.39
CA LEU A 75 7.76 -15.30 -6.64
C LEU A 75 7.28 -14.76 -8.00
N LYS A 76 7.28 -15.60 -9.04
CA LYS A 76 6.72 -15.25 -10.34
C LYS A 76 5.22 -14.97 -10.24
N THR A 77 4.47 -15.81 -9.55
CA THR A 77 3.02 -15.67 -9.39
C THR A 77 2.65 -14.36 -8.71
N ILE A 78 3.28 -14.03 -7.58
CA ILE A 78 2.96 -12.78 -6.85
C ILE A 78 3.36 -11.53 -7.63
N ARG A 79 4.46 -11.58 -8.40
CA ARG A 79 4.88 -10.48 -9.29
C ARG A 79 3.95 -10.33 -10.49
N ALA A 80 3.50 -11.45 -11.08
CA ALA A 80 2.58 -11.47 -12.22
C ALA A 80 1.18 -10.98 -11.86
N GLN A 81 0.68 -11.32 -10.67
CA GLN A 81 -0.55 -10.72 -10.10
C GLN A 81 -0.45 -9.19 -10.04
N GLY A 82 0.77 -8.67 -9.85
CA GLY A 82 1.04 -7.25 -9.96
C GLY A 82 1.00 -6.72 -11.40
N ASN A 83 1.75 -7.31 -12.32
CA ASN A 83 2.01 -6.68 -13.63
C ASN A 83 0.79 -6.42 -14.55
N ASP A 84 -0.33 -7.14 -14.37
CA ASP A 84 -1.57 -6.91 -15.13
C ASP A 84 -2.57 -6.01 -14.37
N SER A 85 -2.25 -5.68 -13.10
CA SER A 85 -3.02 -4.77 -12.26
C SER A 85 -2.22 -3.50 -11.98
N SER A 86 -2.85 -2.45 -11.46
CA SER A 86 -2.13 -1.23 -11.06
C SER A 86 -1.27 -1.43 -9.80
N THR A 87 -0.91 -2.68 -9.46
CA THR A 87 -0.25 -3.09 -8.21
C THR A 87 1.08 -3.79 -8.52
N ARG A 88 2.09 -3.66 -7.69
CA ARG A 88 3.38 -4.35 -7.81
C ARG A 88 3.75 -4.92 -6.46
N ILE A 89 4.04 -6.22 -6.41
CA ILE A 89 4.41 -6.92 -5.19
C ILE A 89 5.85 -7.40 -5.32
N GLU A 90 6.70 -7.02 -4.37
CA GLU A 90 8.08 -7.46 -4.26
C GLU A 90 8.38 -8.03 -2.87
N LEU A 91 9.18 -9.10 -2.85
CA LEU A 91 9.69 -9.69 -1.62
C LEU A 91 11.19 -9.47 -1.53
N TYR A 92 11.63 -8.76 -0.50
CA TYR A 92 13.03 -8.58 -0.17
C TYR A 92 13.42 -9.56 0.91
N ARG A 93 14.37 -10.44 0.60
CA ARG A 93 14.90 -11.42 1.56
C ARG A 93 15.94 -10.74 2.47
N GLY A 94 15.78 -10.91 3.78
CA GLY A 94 16.73 -10.39 4.77
C GLY A 94 18.01 -11.21 4.85
N SER A 95 19.09 -10.60 5.33
CA SER A 95 20.44 -11.21 5.40
C SER A 95 20.47 -12.54 6.15
N LYS A 96 19.68 -12.69 7.22
CA LYS A 96 19.58 -13.94 7.98
C LYS A 96 19.01 -15.09 7.16
N VAL A 97 18.00 -14.80 6.34
CA VAL A 97 17.38 -15.79 5.46
C VAL A 97 18.32 -16.12 4.29
N ILE A 98 19.02 -15.13 3.74
CA ILE A 98 20.06 -15.33 2.71
C ILE A 98 21.17 -16.24 3.24
N ALA A 99 21.62 -16.05 4.48
CA ALA A 99 22.68 -16.85 5.07
C ALA A 99 22.33 -18.34 5.23
N LEU A 100 21.05 -18.68 5.38
CA LEU A 100 20.60 -20.08 5.50
C LEU A 100 20.22 -20.71 4.16
N PHE A 101 19.50 -19.96 3.31
CA PHE A 101 18.83 -20.51 2.12
C PHE A 101 19.38 -19.97 0.80
N GLY A 102 20.34 -19.06 0.88
CA GLY A 102 20.91 -18.35 -0.26
C GLY A 102 20.04 -17.19 -0.75
N PRO A 103 20.58 -16.40 -1.70
CA PRO A 103 19.87 -15.29 -2.31
C PRO A 103 18.72 -15.77 -3.21
N ILE A 104 17.85 -14.84 -3.55
CA ILE A 104 16.84 -14.94 -4.61
C ILE A 104 17.02 -13.79 -5.59
N GLU A 105 16.43 -13.91 -6.77
CA GLU A 105 16.29 -12.76 -7.65
C GLU A 105 15.30 -11.77 -7.03
N GLN A 106 15.83 -10.61 -6.63
CA GLN A 106 15.09 -9.50 -6.04
C GLN A 106 15.73 -8.19 -6.50
N PRO A 107 14.95 -7.11 -6.65
CA PRO A 107 15.50 -5.79 -6.96
C PRO A 107 16.35 -5.27 -5.79
N ASP A 108 17.15 -4.24 -6.08
CA ASP A 108 17.91 -3.54 -5.06
C ASP A 108 16.98 -2.84 -4.06
N ALA A 109 17.29 -3.01 -2.78
CA ALA A 109 16.53 -2.38 -1.70
C ALA A 109 16.83 -0.87 -1.66
N ASP A 110 15.80 -0.06 -1.86
CA ASP A 110 15.89 1.38 -1.68
C ASP A 110 15.78 1.81 -0.21
N ALA A 111 15.84 3.12 0.03
CA ALA A 111 15.83 3.70 1.36
C ALA A 111 14.58 3.33 2.20
N LEU A 112 13.42 3.13 1.56
CA LEU A 112 12.18 2.81 2.26
C LEU A 112 12.20 1.37 2.77
N VAL A 113 12.65 0.45 1.92
CA VAL A 113 12.84 -0.97 2.28
C VAL A 113 13.92 -1.11 3.35
N LEU A 114 15.04 -0.40 3.21
CA LEU A 114 16.11 -0.39 4.21
C LEU A 114 15.63 0.16 5.55
N SER A 115 14.79 1.19 5.56
CA SER A 115 14.14 1.71 6.78
C SER A 115 13.23 0.67 7.42
N ALA A 116 12.43 -0.06 6.63
CA ALA A 116 11.58 -1.15 7.14
C ALA A 116 12.42 -2.26 7.79
N PHE A 117 13.53 -2.66 7.17
CA PHE A 117 14.48 -3.61 7.76
C PHE A 117 15.10 -3.12 9.06
N ALA A 118 15.53 -1.85 9.12
CA ALA A 118 16.24 -1.29 10.26
C ALA A 118 15.32 -1.04 11.46
N THR A 119 14.12 -0.51 11.20
CA THR A 119 13.19 -0.09 12.26
C THR A 119 12.24 -1.20 12.72
N GLY A 120 12.02 -2.21 11.88
CA GLY A 120 10.97 -3.20 12.09
C GLY A 120 9.56 -2.58 12.05
N LYS A 121 9.41 -1.37 11.50
CA LYS A 121 8.12 -0.69 11.35
C LYS A 121 7.72 -0.64 9.88
N THR A 122 6.42 -0.80 9.64
CA THR A 122 5.83 -0.57 8.31
C THR A 122 6.13 0.84 7.84
N GLN A 123 6.59 0.95 6.61
CA GLN A 123 6.78 2.23 5.94
C GLN A 123 5.68 2.43 4.92
N THR A 124 5.13 3.64 4.84
CA THR A 124 4.13 4.00 3.85
C THR A 124 4.55 5.30 3.20
N GLN A 125 4.60 5.31 1.87
CA GLN A 125 4.93 6.49 1.09
C GLN A 125 3.88 6.69 0.02
N MET A 126 3.54 7.94 -0.26
CA MET A 126 2.67 8.29 -1.37
C MET A 126 3.37 9.30 -2.25
N HIS A 127 3.52 9.00 -3.53
CA HIS A 127 4.18 9.87 -4.49
C HIS A 127 3.52 9.72 -5.86
N ASN A 128 3.15 10.84 -6.49
CA ASN A 128 2.57 10.90 -7.84
C ASN A 128 1.36 9.97 -8.04
N GLY A 129 0.46 9.90 -7.06
CA GLY A 129 -0.72 9.01 -7.11
C GLY A 129 -0.44 7.54 -6.80
N MET A 130 0.83 7.15 -6.66
CA MET A 130 1.22 5.81 -6.25
C MET A 130 1.37 5.74 -4.73
N ILE A 131 0.73 4.74 -4.12
CA ILE A 131 0.86 4.37 -2.72
C ILE A 131 1.81 3.19 -2.63
N ARG A 132 2.80 3.30 -1.75
CA ARG A 132 3.74 2.23 -1.45
C ARG A 132 3.65 1.85 0.02
N TYR A 133 3.57 0.56 0.27
CA TYR A 133 3.41 -0.06 1.57
C TYR A 133 4.49 -1.14 1.76
N ASP A 134 5.49 -0.84 2.58
CA ASP A 134 6.61 -1.74 2.86
C ASP A 134 6.46 -2.32 4.27
N ARG A 135 6.09 -3.59 4.33
CA ARG A 135 5.85 -4.32 5.56
C ARG A 135 7.05 -5.18 5.95
N PRO A 136 7.63 -4.97 7.15
CA PRO A 136 8.65 -5.86 7.68
C PRO A 136 8.03 -7.20 8.13
N LEU A 137 8.75 -8.28 7.84
CA LEU A 137 8.41 -9.64 8.27
C LEU A 137 9.16 -9.96 9.55
N ILE A 138 8.53 -9.67 10.69
CA ILE A 138 9.13 -9.84 12.01
C ILE A 138 9.04 -11.31 12.43
N ALA A 139 10.16 -11.88 12.87
CA ALA A 139 10.26 -13.24 13.32
C ALA A 139 9.44 -13.46 14.60
N GLU A 140 8.54 -14.43 14.57
CA GLU A 140 7.83 -14.96 15.73
C GLU A 140 8.44 -16.31 16.16
N ALA A 141 7.94 -16.87 17.27
CA ALA A 141 8.41 -18.15 17.82
C ALA A 141 8.34 -19.31 16.80
N GLN A 142 7.33 -19.29 15.93
CA GLN A 142 7.18 -20.29 14.87
C GLN A 142 8.22 -20.16 13.75
N CYS A 143 8.71 -18.94 13.47
CA CYS A 143 9.65 -18.68 12.39
C CYS A 143 11.02 -19.30 12.67
N ILE A 144 11.48 -19.24 13.93
CA ILE A 144 12.81 -19.72 14.33
C ILE A 144 12.94 -21.25 14.34
N ARG A 145 11.84 -21.99 14.10
CA ARG A 145 11.89 -23.45 13.89
C ARG A 145 12.66 -23.84 12.64
N CYS A 146 12.61 -23.00 11.60
CA CYS A 146 13.34 -23.20 10.34
C CYS A 146 14.43 -22.14 10.14
N HIS A 147 14.21 -20.90 10.61
CA HIS A 147 15.19 -19.81 10.58
C HIS A 147 16.08 -19.82 11.83
N THR A 148 16.86 -20.89 12.01
CA THR A 148 17.59 -21.19 13.26
C THR A 148 18.68 -20.17 13.62
N ASN A 149 19.12 -19.35 12.66
CA ASN A 149 20.09 -18.25 12.86
C ASN A 149 19.43 -16.90 13.22
N ALA A 150 18.11 -16.89 13.42
CA ALA A 150 17.34 -15.72 13.80
C ALA A 150 16.80 -15.84 15.23
N LYS A 151 16.38 -14.70 15.78
CA LYS A 151 15.68 -14.60 17.07
C LYS A 151 14.32 -13.95 16.85
N VAL A 152 13.39 -14.22 17.77
CA VAL A 152 12.11 -13.50 17.81
C VAL A 152 12.38 -11.99 17.82
N GLY A 153 11.62 -11.24 17.01
CA GLY A 153 11.79 -9.80 16.81
C GLY A 153 12.77 -9.40 15.71
N ASN A 154 13.53 -10.33 15.12
CA ASN A 154 14.37 -10.01 13.96
C ASN A 154 13.51 -9.81 12.70
N VAL A 155 13.88 -8.86 11.84
CA VAL A 155 13.25 -8.71 10.52
C VAL A 155 13.88 -9.70 9.53
N LEU A 156 13.09 -10.64 9.03
CA LEU A 156 13.54 -11.71 8.12
C LEU A 156 13.38 -11.36 6.64
N GLY A 157 12.57 -10.36 6.35
CA GLY A 157 12.29 -9.88 5.00
C GLY A 157 11.40 -8.66 5.04
N VAL A 158 11.14 -8.09 3.86
CA VAL A 158 10.18 -6.99 3.68
C VAL A 158 9.31 -7.35 2.48
N LEU A 159 7.98 -7.25 2.65
CA LEU A 159 7.03 -7.28 1.54
C LEU A 159 6.74 -5.84 1.14
N SER A 160 7.02 -5.49 -0.11
CA SER A 160 6.76 -4.18 -0.68
C SER A 160 5.60 -4.27 -1.65
N ILE A 161 4.59 -3.44 -1.43
CA ILE A 161 3.41 -3.35 -2.30
C ILE A 161 3.30 -1.91 -2.76
N ALA A 162 3.38 -1.71 -4.07
CA ALA A 162 3.14 -0.41 -4.68
C ALA A 162 1.86 -0.48 -5.52
N GLN A 163 0.96 0.48 -5.38
CA GLN A 163 -0.30 0.55 -6.12
C GLN A 163 -0.51 1.97 -6.66
N SER A 164 -0.93 2.08 -7.91
CA SER A 164 -1.33 3.33 -8.58
C SER A 164 -2.82 3.39 -8.89
#